data_AF-A0A504YLA9-F1
#
_entry.id   AF-A0A504YLA9-F1
#
_cell.length_a   1.000
_cell.length_b   1.000
_cell.length_c   1.000
_cell.angle_alpha   90.00
_cell.angle_beta   90.00
_cell.angle_gamma   90.00
#
_symmetry.space_group_name_H-M   'P 1'
#
loop_
_entity.id
_entity.type
_entity.pdbx_description
1 polymer ?
#
loop_
_entity_poly.entity_id
_entity_poly.type
_entity_poly.pdbx_seq_one_letter_code
_entity_poly.pdbx_strand_id
1 'polypeptide(L)'
;MWKPDSVKQFGLSHSSFTTQLAQLEQSFQTFYVCTAVRKFFFFLDPLRAGRVRITDILASGFLDSMLELRETETTEAQLANNWFSLQSAMRVYGSYLQLDADRNGILTRAELSGYVTLHTSVIITVLKTDAYQKT
;
A
#
# COMPACT_ATOMS: atom_id res chain seq x y z
N MET A 1 4.62 -17.91 -5.81
CA MET A 1 5.84 -17.08 -5.93
C MET A 1 5.70 -16.24 -7.19
N TRP A 2 5.33 -14.98 -7.04
CA TRP A 2 5.12 -14.05 -8.16
C TRP A 2 6.49 -13.70 -8.75
N LYS A 3 6.69 -13.96 -10.05
CA LYS A 3 7.95 -13.61 -10.72
C LYS A 3 7.89 -12.14 -11.14
N PRO A 4 8.98 -11.36 -10.92
CA PRO A 4 9.03 -9.94 -11.27
C PRO A 4 8.79 -9.66 -12.76
N ASP A 5 9.05 -10.65 -13.63
CA ASP A 5 8.90 -10.51 -15.08
C ASP A 5 7.45 -10.56 -15.58
N SER A 6 6.51 -11.05 -14.78
CA SER A 6 5.10 -11.17 -15.21
C SER A 6 4.40 -9.82 -15.35
N VAL A 7 4.94 -8.75 -14.75
CA VAL A 7 4.37 -7.39 -14.83
C VAL A 7 4.67 -6.73 -16.18
N LYS A 8 5.77 -7.10 -16.84
CA LYS A 8 6.17 -6.51 -18.12
C LYS A 8 5.37 -7.04 -19.32
N GLN A 9 4.67 -8.16 -19.16
CA GLN A 9 4.00 -8.85 -20.26
C GLN A 9 2.56 -8.37 -20.52
N PHE A 10 1.99 -7.54 -19.64
CA PHE A 10 0.59 -7.10 -19.72
C PHE A 10 0.37 -5.71 -20.35
N GLY A 11 1.35 -5.15 -21.06
CA GLY A 11 1.13 -3.93 -21.85
C GLY A 11 0.72 -2.69 -21.04
N LEU A 12 1.07 -2.64 -19.74
CA LEU A 12 0.79 -1.51 -18.85
C LEU A 12 1.84 -0.39 -18.95
N SER A 13 2.43 -0.18 -20.13
CA SER A 13 3.49 0.81 -20.36
C SER A 13 2.99 2.25 -20.58
N HIS A 14 1.69 2.53 -20.38
CA HIS A 14 1.09 3.80 -20.78
C HIS A 14 0.48 4.65 -19.66
N SER A 15 0.53 4.24 -18.39
CA SER A 15 0.11 5.14 -17.30
C SER A 15 1.31 5.89 -16.73
N SER A 16 1.23 7.22 -16.64
CA SER A 16 2.27 8.06 -16.00
C SER A 16 2.62 7.56 -14.59
N PHE A 17 1.63 7.00 -13.90
CA PHE A 17 1.77 6.37 -12.59
C PHE A 17 2.71 5.15 -12.56
N THR A 18 2.56 4.22 -13.51
CA THR A 18 3.46 3.06 -13.62
C THR A 18 4.90 3.47 -13.93
N THR A 19 5.08 4.55 -14.70
CA THR A 19 6.40 5.11 -15.00
C THR A 19 7.04 5.73 -13.76
N GLN A 20 6.27 6.46 -12.96
CA GLN A 20 6.75 7.03 -11.69
C GLN A 20 7.17 5.95 -10.70
N LEU A 21 6.39 4.88 -10.54
CA LEU A 21 6.76 3.76 -9.66
C LEU A 21 7.99 2.98 -10.18
N ALA A 22 8.12 2.80 -11.50
CA ALA A 22 9.24 2.08 -12.10
C ALA A 22 10.59 2.77 -11.91
N GLN A 23 10.59 4.10 -11.69
CA GLN A 23 11.80 4.88 -11.40
C GLN A 23 12.25 4.78 -9.93
N LEU A 24 11.45 4.18 -9.05
CA LEU A 24 11.74 4.06 -7.62
C LEU A 24 12.49 2.76 -7.30
N GLU A 25 13.14 2.75 -6.14
CA GLU A 25 13.86 1.59 -5.62
C GLU A 25 12.97 0.35 -5.50
N GLN A 26 13.52 -0.82 -5.83
CA GLN A 26 12.78 -2.09 -5.84
C GLN A 26 12.18 -2.45 -4.47
N SER A 27 12.85 -2.08 -3.38
CA SER A 27 12.38 -2.24 -2.00
C SER A 27 11.09 -1.45 -1.77
N PHE A 28 11.05 -0.20 -2.22
CA PHE A 28 9.87 0.66 -2.15
C PHE A 28 8.73 0.15 -3.03
N GLN A 29 9.01 -0.34 -4.25
CA GLN A 29 7.98 -0.92 -5.11
C GLN A 29 7.29 -2.12 -4.43
N THR A 30 8.08 -2.98 -3.79
CA THR A 30 7.57 -4.13 -3.02
C THR A 30 6.72 -3.66 -1.86
N PHE A 31 7.21 -2.67 -1.09
CA PHE A 31 6.46 -2.05 -0.01
C PHE A 31 5.13 -1.45 -0.50
N TYR A 32 5.14 -0.71 -1.62
CA TYR A 32 3.96 -0.09 -2.20
C TYR A 32 2.91 -1.13 -2.58
N VAL A 33 3.29 -2.15 -3.36
CA VAL A 33 2.36 -3.21 -3.79
C VAL A 33 1.79 -3.94 -2.58
N CYS A 34 2.62 -4.33 -1.63
CA CYS A 34 2.17 -5.00 -0.42
C CYS A 34 1.24 -4.11 0.41
N THR A 35 1.55 -2.83 0.56
CA THR A 35 0.71 -1.83 1.24
C THR A 35 -0.62 -1.69 0.52
N ALA A 36 -0.62 -1.53 -0.81
CA ALA A 36 -1.81 -1.37 -1.62
C ALA A 36 -2.74 -2.58 -1.52
N VAL A 37 -2.22 -3.80 -1.69
CA VAL A 37 -2.98 -5.05 -1.61
C VAL A 37 -3.59 -5.25 -0.23
N ARG A 38 -2.83 -4.99 0.84
CA ARG A 38 -3.32 -5.13 2.22
C ARG A 38 -4.50 -4.24 2.53
N LYS A 39 -4.67 -3.11 1.85
CA LYS A 39 -5.87 -2.26 1.99
C LYS A 39 -7.13 -2.97 1.55
N PHE A 40 -7.09 -3.65 0.40
CA PHE A 40 -8.24 -4.38 -0.10
C PHE A 40 -8.67 -5.45 0.90
N PHE A 41 -7.72 -6.24 1.40
CA PHE A 41 -8.04 -7.26 2.40
C PHE A 41 -8.47 -6.68 3.74
N PHE A 42 -7.85 -5.60 4.21
CA PHE A 42 -8.21 -5.01 5.49
C PHE A 42 -9.66 -4.49 5.49
N PHE A 43 -10.07 -3.77 4.43
CA PHE A 43 -11.38 -3.13 4.38
C PHE A 43 -12.48 -4.03 3.78
N LEU A 44 -12.12 -4.93 2.85
CA LEU A 44 -13.09 -5.72 2.09
C LEU A 44 -13.08 -7.22 2.44
N ASP A 45 -12.18 -7.67 3.30
CA ASP A 45 -12.16 -9.03 3.85
C ASP A 45 -12.12 -9.01 5.39
N PRO A 46 -13.17 -8.48 6.06
CA PRO A 46 -13.20 -8.38 7.52
C PRO A 46 -13.16 -9.75 8.21
N LEU A 47 -13.61 -10.80 7.53
CA LEU A 47 -13.61 -12.18 8.04
C LEU A 47 -12.27 -12.90 7.79
N ARG A 48 -11.31 -12.27 7.11
CA ARG A 48 -10.00 -12.84 6.77
C ARG A 48 -10.10 -14.17 6.04
N ALA A 49 -11.07 -14.29 5.13
CA ALA A 49 -11.25 -15.47 4.29
C ALA A 49 -10.17 -15.60 3.20
N GLY A 50 -9.31 -14.57 3.04
CA GLY A 50 -8.27 -14.50 2.02
C GLY A 50 -8.83 -14.28 0.62
N ARG A 51 -10.08 -13.79 0.52
CA ARG A 51 -10.77 -13.57 -0.77
C ARG A 51 -11.64 -12.31 -0.66
N VAL A 52 -11.62 -11.49 -1.70
CA VAL A 52 -12.44 -10.29 -1.81
C VAL A 52 -13.35 -10.43 -3.03
N ARG A 53 -14.65 -10.12 -2.88
CA ARG A 53 -15.60 -10.15 -4.00
C ARG A 53 -15.38 -8.94 -4.90
N ILE A 54 -15.46 -9.14 -6.22
CA ILE A 54 -15.32 -8.04 -7.19
C ILE A 54 -16.37 -6.95 -6.94
N THR A 55 -17.59 -7.32 -6.57
CA THR A 55 -18.66 -6.38 -6.23
C THR A 55 -18.30 -5.46 -5.06
N ASP A 56 -17.58 -5.97 -4.06
CA ASP A 56 -17.15 -5.17 -2.91
C ASP A 56 -16.03 -4.20 -3.29
N ILE A 57 -15.17 -4.61 -4.23
CA ILE A 57 -14.14 -3.73 -4.81
C ILE A 57 -14.78 -2.60 -5.61
N LEU A 58 -15.81 -2.90 -6.41
CA LEU A 58 -16.54 -1.91 -7.18
C LEU A 58 -17.31 -0.93 -6.28
N ALA A 59 -17.87 -1.41 -5.18
CA ALA A 59 -18.64 -0.59 -4.24
C ALA A 59 -17.77 0.24 -3.27
N SER A 60 -16.48 -0.07 -3.12
CA SER A 60 -15.61 0.59 -2.12
C SER A 60 -15.05 1.95 -2.56
N GLY A 61 -15.16 2.30 -3.84
CA GLY A 61 -14.51 3.50 -4.41
C GLY A 61 -12.99 3.38 -4.57
N PHE A 62 -12.39 2.22 -4.26
CA PHE A 62 -10.93 2.05 -4.36
C PHE A 62 -10.45 2.07 -5.81
N LEU A 63 -11.27 1.58 -6.74
CA LEU A 63 -10.96 1.64 -8.17
C LEU A 63 -10.97 3.08 -8.68
N ASP A 64 -11.91 3.91 -8.21
CA ASP A 64 -11.96 5.33 -8.59
C ASP A 64 -10.68 6.04 -8.13
N SER A 65 -10.24 5.80 -6.88
CA SER A 65 -8.96 6.32 -6.40
C SER A 65 -7.76 5.80 -7.19
N MET A 66 -7.76 4.55 -7.68
CA MET A 66 -6.69 4.07 -8.56
C MET A 66 -6.75 4.66 -9.97
N LEU A 67 -7.94 4.94 -10.47
CA LEU A 67 -8.16 5.52 -11.80
C LEU A 67 -7.73 6.98 -11.84
N GLU A 68 -7.99 7.74 -10.77
CA GLU A 68 -7.55 9.13 -10.61
C GLU A 68 -6.04 9.28 -10.83
N LEU A 69 -5.23 8.30 -10.43
CA LEU A 69 -3.76 8.33 -10.61
C LEU A 69 -3.30 8.29 -12.08
N ARG A 70 -4.19 7.93 -13.00
CA ARG A 70 -3.89 7.93 -14.45
C ARG A 70 -4.13 9.30 -15.07
N GLU A 71 -4.88 10.17 -14.41
CA GLU A 71 -5.25 11.47 -14.93
C GLU A 71 -4.04 12.42 -14.89
N THR A 72 -3.80 13.09 -16.01
CA THR A 72 -2.66 13.99 -16.18
C THR A 72 -2.83 15.33 -15.46
N GLU A 73 -4.05 15.70 -15.09
CA GLU A 73 -4.40 16.99 -14.47
C GLU A 73 -4.80 16.86 -12.99
N THR A 74 -4.27 15.87 -12.28
CA THR A 74 -4.53 15.72 -10.85
C THR A 74 -3.76 16.77 -10.04
N THR A 75 -4.45 17.55 -9.20
CA THR A 75 -3.80 18.54 -8.34
C THR A 75 -3.00 17.88 -7.21
N GLU A 76 -2.00 18.58 -6.66
CA GLU A 76 -1.23 18.08 -5.51
C GLU A 76 -2.12 17.79 -4.29
N ALA A 77 -3.16 18.60 -4.07
CA ALA A 77 -4.11 18.40 -2.98
C ALA A 77 -4.92 17.10 -3.15
N GLN A 78 -5.32 16.77 -4.38
CA GLN A 78 -5.98 15.51 -4.70
C GLN A 78 -5.03 14.33 -4.48
N LEU A 79 -3.80 14.41 -4.98
CA LEU A 79 -2.78 13.37 -4.74
C LEU A 79 -2.48 13.19 -3.26
N ALA A 80 -2.48 14.26 -2.46
CA ALA A 80 -2.28 14.20 -1.02
C ALA A 80 -3.45 13.53 -0.27
N ASN A 81 -4.66 13.56 -0.83
CA ASN A 81 -5.84 12.90 -0.27
C ASN A 81 -6.03 11.48 -0.80
N ASN A 82 -5.53 11.20 -2.00
CA ASN A 82 -5.60 9.89 -2.62
C ASN A 82 -4.63 8.93 -1.91
N TRP A 83 -5.17 7.85 -1.35
CA TRP A 83 -4.37 6.90 -0.60
C TRP A 83 -3.43 6.09 -1.50
N PHE A 84 -3.81 5.80 -2.73
CA PHE A 84 -2.98 5.03 -3.66
C PHE A 84 -1.88 5.87 -4.32
N SER A 85 -1.85 7.18 -4.08
CA SER A 85 -0.81 8.05 -4.63
C SER A 85 0.58 7.72 -4.08
N LEU A 86 1.59 8.06 -4.88
CA LEU A 86 2.98 7.91 -4.46
C LEU A 86 3.30 8.74 -3.22
N GLN A 87 2.77 9.97 -3.15
CA GLN A 87 2.91 10.88 -2.02
C GLN A 87 2.39 10.25 -0.72
N SER A 88 1.20 9.65 -0.76
CA SER A 88 0.63 8.95 0.39
C SER A 88 1.44 7.73 0.80
N ALA A 89 1.92 6.94 -0.16
CA ALA A 89 2.78 5.80 0.12
C ALA A 89 4.14 6.19 0.73
N MET A 90 4.77 7.25 0.22
CA MET A 90 6.03 7.77 0.75
C MET A 90 5.89 8.26 2.19
N ARG A 91 4.78 8.92 2.54
CA ARG A 91 4.51 9.32 3.93
C ARG A 91 4.45 8.12 4.87
N VAL A 92 3.70 7.07 4.48
CA VAL A 92 3.59 5.85 5.28
C VAL A 92 4.94 5.13 5.37
N TYR A 93 5.69 5.05 4.26
CA TYR A 93 7.02 4.44 4.23
C TYR A 93 8.02 5.19 5.10
N GLY A 94 8.03 6.53 5.04
CA GLY A 94 8.89 7.35 5.89
C GLY A 94 8.59 7.17 7.38
N SER A 95 7.31 7.15 7.76
CA SER A 95 6.92 6.81 9.13
C SER A 95 7.34 5.40 9.53
N TYR A 96 7.17 4.42 8.63
CA TYR A 96 7.59 3.05 8.86
C TYR A 96 9.11 2.95 9.15
N LEU A 97 9.94 3.60 8.33
CA LEU A 97 11.40 3.61 8.51
C LEU A 97 11.86 4.29 9.80
N GLN A 98 11.09 5.24 10.33
CA GLN A 98 11.39 5.89 11.61
C GLN A 98 11.07 4.98 12.80
N LEU A 99 10.08 4.08 12.66
CA LEU A 99 9.68 3.16 13.71
C LEU A 99 10.51 1.87 13.70
N ASP A 100 10.94 1.40 12.52
CA ASP A 100 11.72 0.17 12.31
C ASP A 100 13.19 0.40 12.72
N ALA A 101 13.44 0.42 14.03
CA ALA A 101 14.71 0.85 14.59
C ALA A 101 15.85 -0.13 14.26
N ASP A 102 15.54 -1.42 14.18
CA ASP A 102 16.49 -2.47 13.83
C ASP A 102 16.52 -2.80 12.33
N ARG A 103 15.67 -2.14 11.53
CA ARG A 103 15.56 -2.29 10.06
C ARG A 103 15.33 -3.74 9.64
N ASN A 104 14.62 -4.50 10.45
CA ASN A 104 14.39 -5.93 10.21
C ASN A 104 13.19 -6.20 9.27
N GLY A 105 12.41 -5.17 8.91
CA GLY A 105 11.22 -5.34 8.07
C GLY A 105 9.90 -5.46 8.84
N ILE A 106 9.91 -5.40 10.18
CA ILE A 106 8.81 -5.76 11.07
C ILE A 106 8.76 -4.79 12.25
N LEU A 107 7.59 -4.19 12.48
CA LEU A 107 7.39 -3.34 13.65
C LEU A 107 6.85 -4.13 14.86
N THR A 108 7.60 -4.10 15.95
CA THR A 108 7.20 -4.62 17.25
C THR A 108 6.13 -3.75 17.91
N ARG A 109 5.45 -4.29 18.94
CA ARG A 109 4.47 -3.50 19.73
C ARG A 109 5.11 -2.27 20.39
N ALA A 110 6.39 -2.37 20.77
CA ALA A 110 7.14 -1.27 21.36
C ALA A 110 7.43 -0.19 20.32
N GLU A 111 7.90 -0.56 19.13
CA GLU A 111 8.15 0.40 18.04
C GLU A 111 6.85 1.09 17.61
N LEU A 112 5.76 0.35 17.50
CA LEU A 112 4.43 0.91 17.22
C LEU A 112 3.94 1.90 18.27
N SER A 113 4.44 1.85 19.52
CA SER A 113 4.03 2.77 20.57
C SER A 113 4.54 4.21 20.35
N GLY A 114 5.61 4.37 19.56
CA GLY A 114 6.11 5.67 19.13
C GLY A 114 5.29 6.31 18.01
N TYR A 115 4.31 5.60 17.46
CA TYR A 115 3.48 6.11 16.36
C TYR A 115 2.35 7.00 16.88
N VAL A 116 2.55 8.32 16.78
CA VAL A 116 1.57 9.32 17.21
C VAL A 116 1.00 10.03 15.98
N THR A 117 0.13 9.39 15.20
CA THR A 117 -0.73 10.09 14.22
C THR A 117 -2.02 9.30 13.94
N LEU A 118 -3.16 9.97 14.14
CA LEU A 118 -4.53 9.42 14.13
C LEU A 118 -5.18 9.28 12.74
N HIS A 119 -4.45 9.39 11.62
CA HIS A 119 -5.09 9.46 10.29
C HIS A 119 -4.69 8.37 9.28
N THR A 120 -3.75 7.49 9.64
CA THR A 120 -3.29 6.37 8.77
C THR A 120 -3.19 5.05 9.53
N SER A 121 -3.89 4.96 10.66
CA SER A 121 -3.82 3.95 11.73
C SER A 121 -4.07 2.48 11.33
N VAL A 122 -4.21 2.18 10.05
CA VAL A 122 -4.74 0.89 9.59
C VAL A 122 -3.69 0.02 8.90
N ILE A 123 -2.79 0.58 8.09
CA ILE A 123 -1.92 -0.29 7.25
C ILE A 123 -0.69 -0.77 7.99
N ILE A 124 -0.14 0.07 8.89
CA ILE A 124 1.01 -0.33 9.71
C ILE A 124 0.60 -1.47 10.66
N THR A 125 -0.66 -1.50 11.12
CA THR A 125 -1.22 -2.59 11.94
C THR A 125 -1.16 -3.96 11.25
N VAL A 126 -1.07 -4.02 9.91
CA VAL A 126 -0.99 -5.27 9.14
C VAL A 126 0.41 -5.92 9.18
N LEU A 127 1.45 -5.21 9.61
CA LEU A 127 2.76 -5.84 9.89
C LEU A 127 2.70 -6.80 11.10
N LYS A 128 1.61 -6.75 11.87
CA LYS A 128 1.43 -7.55 13.08
C LYS A 128 0.76 -8.90 12.85
N THR A 129 0.07 -9.13 11.73
CA THR A 129 -0.71 -10.36 11.57
C THR A 129 0.09 -11.59 11.14
N ASP A 130 1.26 -11.41 10.52
CA ASP A 130 2.13 -12.56 10.16
C ASP A 130 3.06 -13.00 11.30
N ALA A 131 3.33 -12.11 12.27
CA ALA A 131 4.23 -12.42 13.41
C ALA A 131 3.54 -13.18 14.55
N TYR A 132 2.20 -13.28 14.57
CA TYR A 132 1.44 -13.89 15.69
C TYR A 132 0.78 -15.25 15.36
N GLN A 133 1.05 -15.84 14.19
CA GLN A 133 0.57 -17.19 13.82
C GLN A 133 1.65 -18.28 13.87
N LYS A 134 2.83 -18.00 14.45
CA LYS A 134 3.79 -19.05 14.86
C LYS A 134 3.84 -19.12 16.39
N THR A 135 2.75 -19.62 16.97
CA THR A 135 2.78 -20.43 18.19
C THR A 135 2.92 -21.88 17.79
#